data_AF-A0A838DTB3-F1
#
_entry.id   AF-A0A838DTB3-F1
#
_cell.length_a   1.000
_cell.length_b   1.000
_cell.length_c   1.000
_cell.angle_alpha   90.00
_cell.angle_beta   90.00
_cell.angle_gamma   90.00
#
_symmetry.space_group_name_H-M   'P 1'
#
loop_
_entity.id
_entity.type
_entity.pdbx_description
1 polymer ?
#
loop_
_entity_poly.entity_id
_entity_poly.type
_entity_poly.pdbx_seq_one_letter_code
_entity_poly.pdbx_strand_id
1 'polypeptide(L)'
;MSKPTLLNASAYDSDSSIEEKLVQFKPYIVRLAQKVFGQHRPYSELQHPDIDDLVQEVLIKFWQALQEREISHPKAYLRRVVYHEFINFCRRNRVTPLPLSLDSEGEIRHGQLLAGRSEEMDDPEHVFEQRSAQADLMEHLVDAVETELPPRQRRAMICSLRDRVDDVLTLMAVFQERQEDIAQVAWPQQREAEQRLKASLSPARQKIAGYMEAHGVPIAPYGISITP
;
A
#
# COMPACT_ATOMS: atom_id res chain seq x y z
N MET A 1 53.97 -12.63 -35.03
CA MET A 1 52.93 -11.62 -35.30
C MET A 1 51.59 -12.22 -34.94
N SER A 2 51.06 -11.94 -33.75
CA SER A 2 49.75 -12.42 -33.31
C SER A 2 48.89 -11.21 -32.97
N LYS A 3 47.78 -11.04 -33.67
CA LYS A 3 46.79 -9.99 -33.41
C LYS A 3 45.98 -10.37 -32.16
N PRO A 4 45.68 -9.43 -31.26
CA PRO A 4 44.71 -9.66 -30.21
C PRO A 4 43.29 -9.61 -30.81
N THR A 5 42.50 -10.63 -30.53
CA THR A 5 41.05 -10.66 -30.77
C THR A 5 40.40 -9.87 -29.63
N LEU A 6 39.90 -8.68 -29.94
CA LEU A 6 39.00 -7.95 -29.05
C LEU A 6 37.61 -8.57 -29.18
N LEU A 7 37.20 -9.34 -28.16
CA LEU A 7 35.82 -9.71 -27.96
C LEU A 7 35.05 -8.46 -27.51
N ASN A 8 34.35 -7.84 -28.46
CA ASN A 8 33.30 -6.87 -28.18
C ASN A 8 32.14 -7.61 -27.48
N ALA A 9 32.08 -7.52 -26.15
CA ALA A 9 30.84 -7.72 -25.43
C ALA A 9 29.90 -6.56 -25.81
N SER A 10 28.76 -6.89 -26.42
CA SER A 10 27.77 -5.94 -26.91
C SER A 10 27.14 -5.18 -25.73
N ALA A 11 27.33 -3.86 -25.70
CA ALA A 11 26.74 -2.96 -24.71
C ALA A 11 25.21 -2.77 -24.86
N TYR A 12 24.59 -3.39 -25.86
CA TYR A 12 23.16 -3.20 -26.19
C TYR A 12 22.19 -4.13 -25.45
N ASP A 13 22.68 -5.17 -24.78
CA ASP A 13 21.82 -6.19 -24.17
C ASP A 13 21.28 -5.76 -22.79
N SER A 14 22.05 -4.93 -22.07
CA SER A 14 21.68 -4.45 -20.73
C SER A 14 20.52 -3.45 -20.73
N ASP A 15 20.39 -2.62 -21.77
CA ASP A 15 19.37 -1.57 -21.85
C ASP A 15 17.96 -2.15 -22.08
N SER A 16 17.85 -3.23 -22.87
CA SER A 16 16.58 -3.93 -23.12
C SER A 16 15.96 -4.48 -21.83
N SER A 17 16.79 -4.98 -20.91
CA SER A 17 16.30 -5.52 -19.62
C SER A 17 15.79 -4.42 -18.67
N ILE A 18 16.37 -3.22 -18.71
CA ILE A 18 15.94 -2.10 -17.87
C ILE A 18 14.63 -1.52 -18.42
N GLU A 19 14.53 -1.35 -19.74
CA GLU A 19 13.31 -0.86 -20.40
C GLU A 19 12.10 -1.76 -20.10
N GLU A 20 12.28 -3.09 -20.17
CA GLU A 20 11.24 -4.06 -19.80
C GLU A 20 10.77 -3.87 -18.34
N LYS A 21 11.69 -3.68 -17.40
CA LYS A 21 11.36 -3.41 -15.99
C LYS A 21 10.60 -2.09 -15.84
N LEU A 22 10.98 -1.03 -16.55
CA LEU A 22 10.28 0.24 -16.50
C LEU A 22 8.84 0.12 -17.00
N VAL A 23 8.63 -0.57 -18.13
CA VAL A 23 7.30 -0.85 -18.68
C VAL A 23 6.47 -1.67 -17.70
N GLN A 24 7.06 -2.72 -17.11
CA GLN A 24 6.41 -3.58 -16.14
C GLN A 24 5.93 -2.82 -14.89
N PHE A 25 6.74 -1.91 -14.35
CA PHE A 25 6.44 -1.22 -13.09
C PHE A 25 5.68 0.09 -13.26
N LYS A 26 5.61 0.68 -14.46
CA LYS A 26 4.88 1.93 -14.70
C LYS A 26 3.43 1.92 -14.18
N PRO A 27 2.59 0.89 -14.43
CA PRO A 27 1.21 0.86 -13.89
C PRO A 27 1.16 0.79 -12.36
N TYR A 28 2.19 0.23 -11.72
CA TYR A 28 2.29 0.21 -10.26
C TYR A 28 2.66 1.60 -9.71
N ILE A 29 3.61 2.29 -10.34
CA ILE A 29 4.03 3.64 -9.96
C ILE A 29 2.86 4.63 -10.07
N VAL A 30 2.09 4.57 -11.16
CA VAL A 30 0.88 5.40 -11.34
C VAL A 30 -0.12 5.19 -10.20
N ARG A 31 -0.41 3.92 -9.86
CA ARG A 31 -1.31 3.60 -8.74
C ARG A 31 -0.78 4.10 -7.40
N LEU A 32 0.52 3.96 -7.15
CA LEU A 32 1.15 4.49 -5.93
C LEU A 32 1.04 6.02 -5.85
N ALA A 33 1.33 6.73 -6.94
CA ALA A 33 1.20 8.18 -7.00
C ALA A 33 -0.24 8.61 -6.71
N GLN A 34 -1.23 8.04 -7.40
CA GLN A 34 -2.64 8.32 -7.17
C GLN A 34 -3.06 8.07 -5.71
N LYS A 35 -2.60 6.96 -5.13
CA LYS A 35 -2.88 6.60 -3.73
C LYS A 35 -2.34 7.65 -2.76
N VAL A 36 -1.08 8.09 -2.95
CA VAL A 36 -0.46 9.09 -2.07
C VAL A 36 -1.18 10.44 -2.19
N PHE A 37 -1.49 10.90 -3.39
CA PHE A 37 -2.27 12.13 -3.58
C PHE A 37 -3.66 12.04 -2.94
N GLY A 38 -4.37 10.92 -3.10
CA GLY A 38 -5.69 10.70 -2.50
C GLY A 38 -5.70 10.67 -0.97
N GLN A 39 -4.61 10.22 -0.34
CA GLN A 39 -4.47 10.20 1.12
C GLN A 39 -4.23 11.59 1.72
N HIS A 40 -3.71 12.54 0.94
CA HIS A 40 -3.38 13.88 1.43
C HIS A 40 -4.42 14.93 0.95
N ARG A 41 -5.57 14.95 1.65
CA ARG A 41 -6.73 15.85 1.38
C ARG A 41 -6.45 17.33 1.09
N PRO A 42 -5.52 18.05 1.75
CA PRO A 42 -5.28 19.47 1.42
C PRO A 42 -4.70 19.68 0.01
N TYR A 43 -4.32 18.60 -0.67
CA TYR A 43 -3.76 18.59 -2.02
C TYR A 43 -4.67 17.86 -3.03
N SER A 44 -5.92 17.56 -2.65
CA SER A 44 -6.92 16.93 -3.54
C SER A 44 -7.35 17.80 -4.72
N GLU A 45 -6.97 19.08 -4.72
CA GLU A 45 -7.15 20.03 -5.84
C GLU A 45 -5.99 20.00 -6.85
N LEU A 46 -4.91 19.26 -6.55
CA LEU A 46 -3.80 19.07 -7.50
C LEU A 46 -4.31 18.28 -8.72
N GLN A 47 -3.96 18.79 -9.90
CA GLN A 47 -4.54 18.36 -11.16
C GLN A 47 -3.84 17.11 -11.69
N HIS A 48 -4.46 16.42 -12.65
CA HIS A 48 -3.87 15.28 -13.37
C HIS A 48 -2.41 15.47 -13.86
N PRO A 49 -1.96 16.67 -14.32
CA PRO A 49 -0.57 16.93 -14.68
C PRO A 49 0.42 16.69 -13.54
N ASP A 50 0.02 16.96 -12.29
CA ASP A 50 0.90 16.84 -11.13
C ASP A 50 1.23 15.37 -10.80
N ILE A 51 0.29 14.47 -11.09
CA ILE A 51 0.47 13.02 -10.94
C ILE A 51 1.41 12.49 -12.01
N ASP A 52 1.22 12.92 -13.26
CA ASP A 52 2.07 12.47 -14.39
C ASP A 52 3.51 12.96 -14.22
N ASP A 53 3.71 14.20 -13.74
CA ASP A 53 5.02 14.74 -13.41
C ASP A 53 5.70 13.94 -12.29
N LEU A 54 4.98 13.61 -11.22
CA LEU A 54 5.51 12.75 -10.15
C LEU A 54 5.91 11.37 -10.69
N VAL A 55 5.04 10.76 -11.50
CA VAL A 55 5.30 9.44 -12.11
C VAL A 55 6.56 9.50 -12.98
N GLN A 56 6.74 10.56 -13.76
CA GLN A 56 7.92 10.74 -14.60
C GLN A 56 9.19 10.91 -13.75
N GLU A 57 9.17 11.73 -12.69
CA GLU A 57 10.31 11.89 -11.77
C GLU A 57 10.71 10.54 -11.13
N VAL A 58 9.73 9.75 -10.69
CA VAL A 58 9.96 8.42 -10.11
C VAL A 58 10.55 7.46 -11.13
N LEU A 59 10.03 7.43 -12.37
CA LEU A 59 10.55 6.57 -13.44
C LEU A 59 12.00 6.91 -13.78
N ILE A 60 12.36 8.19 -13.84
CA ILE A 60 13.74 8.63 -14.08
C ILE A 60 14.66 8.13 -12.96
N LYS A 61 14.27 8.29 -11.70
CA LYS A 61 15.06 7.81 -10.55
C LYS A 61 15.18 6.29 -10.52
N PHE A 62 14.11 5.58 -10.87
CA PHE A 62 14.12 4.13 -10.94
C PHE A 62 15.03 3.62 -12.06
N TRP A 63 15.00 4.25 -13.24
CA TRP A 63 15.92 3.97 -14.33
C TRP A 63 17.38 4.18 -13.90
N GLN A 64 17.70 5.33 -13.32
CA GLN A 64 19.05 5.62 -12.81
C GLN A 64 19.51 4.57 -11.78
N ALA A 65 18.64 4.21 -10.84
CA ALA A 65 18.99 3.22 -9.82
C ALA A 65 19.20 1.81 -10.40
N LEU A 66 18.46 1.43 -11.44
CA LEU A 66 18.65 0.16 -12.15
C LEU A 66 19.93 0.12 -12.98
N GLN A 67 20.43 1.26 -13.45
CA GLN A 67 21.75 1.36 -14.10
C GLN A 67 22.90 1.15 -13.11
N GLU A 68 22.74 1.64 -11.89
CA GLU A 68 23.79 1.58 -10.86
C GLU A 68 23.83 0.25 -10.12
N ARG A 69 22.67 -0.36 -9.86
CA ARG A 69 22.57 -1.57 -9.04
C ARG A 69 21.35 -2.42 -9.36
N GLU A 70 21.48 -3.71 -9.08
CA GLU A 70 20.32 -4.59 -9.03
C GLU A 70 19.48 -4.29 -7.78
N ILE A 71 18.17 -4.11 -7.97
CA ILE A 71 17.22 -3.85 -6.88
C ILE A 71 16.45 -5.15 -6.61
N SER A 72 16.74 -5.81 -5.48
CA SER A 72 16.10 -7.06 -5.08
C SER A 72 14.59 -6.91 -4.77
N HIS A 73 14.17 -5.75 -4.25
CA HIS A 73 12.78 -5.46 -3.90
C HIS A 73 12.26 -4.19 -4.59
N PRO A 74 11.97 -4.23 -5.91
CA PRO A 74 11.59 -3.04 -6.68
C PRO A 74 10.36 -2.33 -6.13
N LYS A 75 9.33 -3.07 -5.67
CA LYS A 75 8.11 -2.45 -5.12
C LYS A 75 8.37 -1.63 -3.86
N ALA A 76 9.15 -2.16 -2.92
CA ALA A 76 9.49 -1.45 -1.69
C ALA A 76 10.31 -0.19 -1.99
N TYR A 77 11.31 -0.31 -2.87
CA TYR A 77 12.08 0.83 -3.36
C TYR A 77 11.18 1.90 -4.00
N LEU A 78 10.27 1.50 -4.89
CA LEU A 78 9.35 2.42 -5.58
C LEU A 78 8.40 3.14 -4.62
N ARG A 79 7.85 2.46 -3.61
CA ARG A 79 7.03 3.11 -2.57
C ARG A 79 7.79 4.25 -1.89
N ARG A 80 9.04 3.97 -1.50
CA ARG A 80 9.93 4.93 -0.84
C ARG A 80 10.19 6.14 -1.74
N VAL A 81 10.55 5.89 -3.00
CA VAL A 81 10.83 6.96 -3.98
C VAL A 81 9.58 7.79 -4.27
N VAL A 82 8.42 7.16 -4.49
CA VAL A 82 7.15 7.88 -4.74
C VAL A 82 6.81 8.80 -3.58
N TYR A 83 6.91 8.32 -2.33
CA TYR A 83 6.61 9.12 -1.16
C TYR A 83 7.59 10.29 -1.00
N HIS A 84 8.90 10.05 -1.16
CA HIS A 84 9.89 11.11 -1.11
C HIS A 84 9.67 12.17 -2.20
N GLU A 85 9.37 11.76 -3.42
CA GLU A 85 9.10 12.70 -4.49
C GLU A 85 7.79 13.46 -4.27
N PHE A 86 6.77 12.82 -3.71
CA PHE A 86 5.54 13.50 -3.31
C PHE A 86 5.79 14.56 -2.22
N ILE A 87 6.59 14.25 -1.18
CA ILE A 87 6.95 15.22 -0.16
C ILE A 87 7.78 16.36 -0.75
N ASN A 88 8.73 16.05 -1.64
CA ASN A 88 9.52 17.05 -2.34
C ASN A 88 8.65 17.92 -3.25
N PHE A 89 7.66 17.33 -3.92
CA PHE A 89 6.66 18.03 -4.71
C PHE A 89 5.85 18.98 -3.82
N CYS A 90 5.30 18.50 -2.70
CA CYS A 90 4.56 19.34 -1.74
C CYS A 90 5.41 20.49 -1.20
N ARG A 91 6.70 20.26 -0.95
CA ARG A 91 7.64 21.29 -0.49
C ARG A 91 7.90 22.35 -1.57
N ARG A 92 8.11 21.93 -2.81
CA ARG A 92 8.36 22.79 -3.97
C ARG A 92 7.12 23.62 -4.33
N ASN A 93 5.96 22.97 -4.30
CA ASN A 93 4.68 23.53 -4.70
C ASN A 93 3.87 24.07 -3.52
N ARG A 94 4.55 24.51 -2.43
CA ARG A 94 3.91 25.28 -1.37
C ARG A 94 3.31 26.55 -1.97
N VAL A 95 2.02 26.46 -2.31
CA VAL A 95 1.08 27.58 -2.44
C VAL A 95 0.98 28.22 -1.06
N THR A 96 1.93 29.10 -0.76
CA THR A 96 2.03 29.91 0.46
C THR A 96 2.23 29.07 1.74
N PRO A 97 3.12 29.46 2.68
CA PRO A 97 2.94 28.98 4.05
C PRO A 97 1.52 29.36 4.46
N LEU A 98 0.73 28.42 5.01
CA LEU A 98 -0.49 28.75 5.72
C LEU A 98 -0.19 30.01 6.53
N PRO A 99 -0.87 31.15 6.31
CA PRO A 99 -0.62 32.33 7.12
C PRO A 99 -0.84 31.88 8.57
N LEU A 100 0.22 31.96 9.38
CA LEU A 100 0.13 31.71 10.80
C LEU A 100 -1.09 32.50 11.28
N SER A 101 -2.05 31.83 11.91
CA SER A 101 -3.26 32.49 12.38
C SER A 101 -2.85 33.60 13.35
N LEU A 102 -2.87 34.83 12.84
CA LEU A 102 -2.61 36.03 13.60
C LEU A 102 -3.79 36.22 14.55
N ASP A 103 -3.51 36.67 15.76
CA ASP A 103 -4.58 37.17 16.63
C ASP A 103 -5.06 38.54 16.14
N SER A 104 -6.03 39.12 16.88
CA SER A 104 -6.59 40.45 16.60
C SER A 104 -5.56 41.58 16.66
N GLU A 105 -4.35 41.32 17.16
CA GLU A 105 -3.27 42.29 17.35
C GLU A 105 -2.18 42.16 16.28
N GLY A 106 -2.33 41.22 15.35
CA GLY A 106 -1.38 41.01 14.26
C GLY A 106 -0.11 40.26 14.69
N GLU A 107 -0.10 39.67 15.88
CA GLU A 107 1.01 38.87 16.36
C GLU A 107 0.82 37.39 16.01
N ILE A 108 1.94 36.69 15.78
CA ILE A 108 1.95 35.24 15.60
C ILE A 108 1.52 34.63 16.94
N ARG A 109 0.35 33.99 17.00
CA ARG A 109 -0.09 33.23 18.17
C ARG A 109 0.99 32.23 18.60
N HIS A 110 1.82 32.60 19.57
CA HIS A 110 2.66 31.69 20.34
C HIS A 110 1.78 30.99 21.39
N GLY A 111 0.67 30.41 20.93
CA GLY A 111 -0.09 29.47 21.73
C GLY A 111 0.80 28.27 21.90
N GLN A 112 1.30 28.07 23.11
CA GLN A 112 2.02 26.91 23.58
C GLN A 112 1.53 25.67 22.82
N LEU A 113 2.30 25.26 21.81
CA LEU A 113 2.19 23.94 21.20
C LEU A 113 2.61 23.00 22.32
N LEU A 114 1.67 22.70 23.21
CA LEU A 114 1.53 21.35 23.72
C LEU A 114 1.35 20.51 22.47
N ALA A 115 2.48 20.18 21.81
CA ALA A 115 2.62 18.94 21.11
C ALA A 115 2.33 17.88 22.18
N GLY A 116 1.04 17.66 22.44
CA GLY A 116 0.59 16.43 23.05
C GLY A 116 1.29 15.36 22.24
N ARG A 117 1.96 14.44 22.94
CA ARG A 117 2.47 13.21 22.36
C ARG A 117 1.34 12.59 21.54
N SER A 118 1.30 12.96 20.28
CA SER A 118 0.42 12.43 19.26
C SER A 118 1.27 11.39 18.58
N GLU A 119 0.66 10.29 18.14
CA GLU A 119 1.29 9.10 17.55
C GLU A 119 2.10 9.35 16.25
N GLU A 120 2.55 10.58 16.01
CA GLU A 120 3.25 11.07 14.82
C GLU A 120 4.65 11.60 15.14
N MET A 121 5.28 11.12 16.22
CA MET A 121 6.72 11.31 16.45
C MET A 121 7.57 10.25 15.74
N ASP A 122 6.94 9.24 15.14
CA ASP A 122 7.62 8.26 14.31
C ASP A 122 8.07 8.90 12.99
N ASP A 123 9.18 8.39 12.45
CA ASP A 123 9.68 8.80 11.15
C ASP A 123 8.53 8.67 10.11
N PRO A 124 8.11 9.78 9.46
CA PRO A 124 7.02 9.76 8.48
C PRO A 124 7.23 8.74 7.37
N GLU A 125 8.49 8.42 7.05
CA GLU A 125 8.84 7.37 6.10
C GLU A 125 8.42 5.98 6.61
N HIS A 126 8.72 5.66 7.87
CA HIS A 126 8.34 4.40 8.51
C HIS A 126 6.82 4.25 8.67
N VAL A 127 6.12 5.32 9.06
CA VAL A 127 4.64 5.31 9.17
C VAL A 127 3.99 5.05 7.81
N PHE A 128 4.52 5.65 6.74
CA PHE A 128 4.02 5.42 5.39
C PHE A 128 4.28 3.99 4.92
N GLU A 129 5.48 3.46 5.12
CA GLU A 129 5.81 2.08 4.77
C GLU A 129 4.88 1.08 5.48
N GLN A 130 4.60 1.31 6.77
CA GLN A 130 3.70 0.48 7.55
C GLN A 130 2.25 0.56 7.04
N ARG A 131 1.71 1.77 6.83
CA ARG A 131 0.36 1.95 6.29
C ARG A 131 0.20 1.35 4.89
N SER A 132 1.23 1.50 4.05
CA SER A 132 1.25 0.95 2.70
C SER A 132 1.31 -0.58 2.73
N ALA A 133 2.16 -1.17 3.57
CA ALA A 133 2.23 -2.62 3.76
C ALA A 133 0.92 -3.20 4.32
N GLN A 134 0.26 -2.51 5.24
CA GLN A 134 -1.05 -2.92 5.78
C GLN A 134 -2.13 -2.91 4.70
N ALA A 135 -2.17 -1.87 3.87
CA ALA A 135 -3.12 -1.78 2.76
C ALA A 135 -2.89 -2.88 1.72
N ASP A 136 -1.63 -3.18 1.37
CA ASP A 136 -1.30 -4.25 0.42
C ASP A 136 -1.67 -5.64 0.99
N LEU A 137 -1.45 -5.85 2.30
CA LEU A 137 -1.90 -7.07 2.99
C LEU A 137 -3.42 -7.21 2.96
N MET A 138 -4.14 -6.10 3.12
CA MET A 138 -5.60 -6.08 3.02
C MET A 138 -6.07 -6.47 1.62
N GLU A 139 -5.46 -5.91 0.58
CA GLU A 139 -5.77 -6.23 -0.82
C GLU A 139 -5.57 -7.73 -1.10
N HIS A 140 -4.43 -8.30 -0.70
CA HIS A 140 -4.17 -9.73 -0.85
C HIS A 140 -5.13 -10.62 -0.04
N LEU A 141 -5.57 -10.17 1.12
CA LEU A 141 -6.53 -10.88 1.94
C LEU A 141 -7.92 -10.87 1.29
N VAL A 142 -8.36 -9.74 0.75
CA VAL A 142 -9.63 -9.64 0.02
C VAL A 142 -9.59 -10.48 -1.25
N ASP A 143 -8.47 -10.48 -1.99
CA ASP A 143 -8.26 -11.38 -3.13
C ASP A 143 -8.50 -12.83 -2.73
N ALA A 144 -7.82 -13.29 -1.68
CA ALA A 144 -7.94 -14.68 -1.21
C ALA A 144 -9.39 -15.03 -0.79
N VAL A 145 -10.09 -14.08 -0.18
CA VAL A 145 -11.49 -14.27 0.24
C VAL A 145 -12.43 -14.40 -0.95
N GLU A 146 -12.19 -13.64 -2.01
CA GLU A 146 -13.02 -13.67 -3.21
C GLU A 146 -12.70 -14.86 -4.12
N THR A 147 -11.43 -15.14 -4.37
CA THR A 147 -11.02 -16.16 -5.34
C THR A 147 -11.14 -17.59 -4.79
N GLU A 148 -10.74 -17.82 -3.55
CA GLU A 148 -10.56 -19.18 -3.01
C GLU A 148 -11.76 -19.72 -2.22
N LEU A 149 -12.59 -18.82 -1.69
CA LEU A 149 -13.66 -19.20 -0.76
C LEU A 149 -15.01 -19.38 -1.45
N PRO A 150 -15.65 -20.56 -1.30
CA PRO A 150 -17.05 -20.75 -1.62
C PRO A 150 -17.95 -19.80 -0.82
N PRO A 151 -19.17 -19.48 -1.30
CA PRO A 151 -20.02 -18.42 -0.74
C PRO A 151 -20.25 -18.50 0.77
N ARG A 152 -20.41 -19.71 1.31
CA ARG A 152 -20.62 -19.93 2.75
C ARG A 152 -19.36 -19.69 3.58
N GLN A 153 -18.19 -20.05 3.06
CA GLN A 153 -16.89 -19.79 3.70
C GLN A 153 -16.52 -18.31 3.60
N ARG A 154 -16.78 -17.69 2.44
CA ARG A 154 -16.62 -16.26 2.22
C ARG A 154 -17.42 -15.46 3.23
N ARG A 155 -18.72 -15.75 3.36
CA ARG A 155 -19.60 -15.09 4.34
C ARG A 155 -19.10 -15.26 5.79
N ALA A 156 -18.70 -16.48 6.17
CA ALA A 156 -18.14 -16.71 7.50
C ALA A 156 -16.89 -15.85 7.74
N MET A 157 -15.99 -15.81 6.74
CA MET A 157 -14.76 -15.05 6.82
C MET A 157 -15.01 -13.54 6.89
N ILE A 158 -15.87 -12.97 6.04
CA ILE A 158 -16.25 -11.56 6.07
C ILE A 158 -16.79 -11.17 7.45
N CYS A 159 -17.71 -11.96 8.02
CA CYS A 159 -18.21 -11.71 9.38
C CYS A 159 -17.07 -11.74 10.41
N SER A 160 -16.15 -12.72 10.31
CA SER A 160 -15.03 -12.82 11.25
C SER A 160 -13.99 -11.71 11.06
N LEU A 161 -13.80 -11.16 9.87
CA LEU A 161 -12.87 -10.07 9.59
C LEU A 161 -13.42 -8.76 10.15
N ARG A 162 -14.71 -8.50 9.91
CA ARG A 162 -15.39 -7.30 10.42
C ARG A 162 -15.35 -7.21 11.96
N ASP A 163 -15.37 -8.34 12.65
CA ASP A 163 -15.29 -8.38 14.11
C ASP A 163 -13.86 -8.24 14.67
N ARG A 164 -12.82 -8.41 13.84
CA ARG A 164 -11.43 -8.59 14.32
C ARG A 164 -10.41 -7.64 13.73
N VAL A 165 -10.70 -7.01 12.58
CA VAL A 165 -9.79 -6.08 11.93
C VAL A 165 -9.95 -4.71 12.59
N ASP A 166 -8.83 -4.11 13.00
CA ASP A 166 -8.83 -2.79 13.65
C ASP A 166 -9.30 -1.68 12.71
N ASP A 167 -8.96 -1.77 11.43
CA ASP A 167 -9.37 -0.83 10.38
C ASP A 167 -10.47 -1.41 9.48
N VAL A 168 -11.69 -1.43 10.01
CA VAL A 168 -12.90 -1.89 9.29
C VAL A 168 -13.21 -1.01 8.07
N LEU A 169 -12.87 0.28 8.11
CA LEU A 169 -13.13 1.22 7.01
C LEU A 169 -12.28 0.89 5.78
N THR A 170 -11.00 0.59 5.98
CA THR A 170 -10.13 0.13 4.89
C THR A 170 -10.59 -1.21 4.34
N LEU A 171 -11.01 -2.16 5.19
CA LEU A 171 -11.60 -3.43 4.74
C LEU A 171 -12.82 -3.18 3.84
N MET A 172 -13.74 -2.30 4.26
CA MET A 172 -14.94 -1.96 3.48
C MET A 172 -14.60 -1.30 2.15
N ALA A 173 -13.65 -0.37 2.13
CA ALA A 173 -13.21 0.30 0.91
C ALA A 173 -12.68 -0.70 -0.14
N VAL A 174 -11.83 -1.64 0.29
CA VAL A 174 -11.24 -2.65 -0.61
C VAL A 174 -12.31 -3.60 -1.18
N PHE A 175 -13.31 -4.02 -0.40
CA PHE A 175 -14.44 -4.81 -0.93
C PHE A 175 -15.35 -3.99 -1.85
N GLN A 176 -15.55 -2.71 -1.55
CA GLN A 176 -16.39 -1.83 -2.36
C GLN A 176 -15.79 -1.57 -3.75
N GLU A 177 -14.47 -1.44 -3.86
CA GLU A 177 -13.75 -1.37 -5.15
C GLU A 177 -14.04 -2.59 -6.05
N ARG A 178 -14.45 -3.70 -5.45
CA ARG A 178 -14.74 -4.98 -6.10
C ARG A 178 -16.23 -5.28 -6.23
N GLN A 179 -17.07 -4.26 -5.98
CA GLN A 179 -18.52 -4.30 -6.08
C GLN A 179 -19.20 -5.22 -5.04
N GLU A 180 -18.51 -5.63 -3.99
CA GLU A 180 -19.10 -6.35 -2.86
C GLU A 180 -19.39 -5.38 -1.70
N ASP A 181 -20.68 -5.17 -1.37
CA ASP A 181 -21.07 -4.43 -0.18
C ASP A 181 -21.11 -5.36 1.04
N ILE A 182 -20.07 -5.28 1.86
CA ILE A 182 -19.95 -6.07 3.10
C ILE A 182 -20.57 -5.39 4.33
N ALA A 183 -21.10 -4.15 4.20
CA ALA A 183 -21.67 -3.41 5.33
C ALA A 183 -22.80 -4.18 6.01
N GLN A 184 -23.61 -4.87 5.21
CA GLN A 184 -24.80 -5.61 5.68
C GLN A 184 -24.51 -7.07 6.05
N VAL A 185 -23.27 -7.55 5.88
CA VAL A 185 -22.93 -8.96 6.12
C VAL A 185 -22.70 -9.21 7.61
N ALA A 186 -23.73 -9.69 8.30
CA ALA A 186 -23.67 -10.01 9.73
C ALA A 186 -23.81 -11.50 10.05
N TRP A 187 -23.37 -11.87 11.25
CA TRP A 187 -23.66 -13.19 11.84
C TRP A 187 -25.18 -13.41 11.91
N PRO A 188 -25.65 -14.65 11.63
CA PRO A 188 -27.05 -14.99 11.83
C PRO A 188 -27.46 -14.80 13.31
N GLN A 189 -28.65 -14.27 13.55
CA GLN A 189 -29.18 -14.11 14.91
C GLN A 189 -29.55 -15.45 15.57
N GLN A 190 -29.81 -16.48 14.76
CA GLN A 190 -30.12 -17.82 15.25
C GLN A 190 -28.83 -18.57 15.59
N ARG A 191 -28.72 -19.00 16.85
CA ARG A 191 -27.53 -19.66 17.41
C ARG A 191 -27.04 -20.87 16.62
N GLU A 192 -27.96 -21.72 16.14
CA GLU A 192 -27.59 -22.89 15.34
C GLU A 192 -27.01 -22.50 13.97
N ALA A 193 -27.59 -21.48 13.32
CA ALA A 193 -27.11 -20.97 12.05
C ALA A 193 -25.74 -20.29 12.20
N GLU A 194 -25.54 -19.56 13.30
CA GLU A 194 -24.26 -18.96 13.66
C GLU A 194 -23.18 -20.04 13.88
N GLN A 195 -23.44 -21.07 14.68
CA GLN A 195 -22.50 -22.17 14.92
C GLN A 195 -22.13 -22.89 13.62
N ARG A 196 -23.12 -23.18 12.78
CA ARG A 196 -22.92 -23.79 11.45
C ARG A 196 -22.10 -22.91 10.50
N LEU A 197 -22.17 -21.59 10.63
CA LEU A 197 -21.37 -20.66 9.85
C LEU A 197 -19.95 -20.55 10.42
N LYS A 198 -19.80 -20.46 11.74
CA LYS A 198 -18.50 -20.46 12.45
C LYS A 198 -17.69 -21.72 12.18
N ALA A 199 -18.33 -22.89 12.05
CA ALA A 199 -17.65 -24.13 11.66
C ALA A 199 -16.96 -24.05 10.29
N SER A 200 -17.39 -23.12 9.42
CA SER A 200 -16.78 -22.90 8.11
C SER A 200 -15.50 -22.03 8.18
N LEU A 201 -15.15 -21.46 9.34
CA LEU A 201 -13.99 -20.58 9.48
C LEU A 201 -12.66 -21.32 9.40
N SER A 202 -12.54 -22.49 10.04
CA SER A 202 -11.31 -23.27 10.02
C SER A 202 -10.86 -23.62 8.59
N PRO A 203 -11.70 -24.25 7.76
CA PRO A 203 -11.33 -24.54 6.36
C PRO A 203 -11.12 -23.28 5.52
N ALA A 204 -11.85 -22.18 5.81
CA ALA A 204 -11.65 -20.91 5.12
C ALA A 204 -10.26 -20.30 5.42
N ARG A 205 -9.80 -20.34 6.68
CA ARG A 205 -8.48 -19.86 7.07
C ARG A 205 -7.36 -20.66 6.43
N GLN A 206 -7.50 -21.99 6.36
CA GLN A 206 -6.51 -22.85 5.71
C GLN A 206 -6.35 -22.52 4.22
N LYS A 207 -7.45 -22.25 3.52
CA LYS A 207 -7.42 -21.84 2.12
C LYS A 207 -6.74 -20.49 1.91
N ILE A 208 -7.10 -19.50 2.73
CA ILE A 208 -6.46 -18.18 2.68
C ILE A 208 -4.96 -18.30 2.97
N ALA A 209 -4.58 -19.12 3.95
CA ALA A 209 -3.17 -19.34 4.27
C ALA A 209 -2.42 -19.95 3.09
N GLY A 210 -2.97 -20.98 2.44
CA GLY A 210 -2.37 -21.56 1.24
C GLY A 210 -2.21 -20.54 0.10
N TYR A 211 -3.22 -19.68 -0.10
CA TYR A 211 -3.14 -18.60 -1.09
C TYR A 211 -2.04 -17.59 -0.75
N MET A 212 -1.97 -17.13 0.49
CA MET A 212 -0.99 -16.15 0.93
C MET A 212 0.45 -16.68 0.82
N GLU A 213 0.67 -17.95 1.19
CA GLU A 213 1.96 -18.63 0.99
C GLU A 213 2.34 -18.70 -0.49
N ALA A 214 1.41 -19.09 -1.36
CA ALA A 214 1.64 -19.18 -2.80
C ALA A 214 1.98 -17.82 -3.45
N HIS A 215 1.49 -16.71 -2.87
CA HIS A 215 1.74 -15.35 -3.35
C HIS A 215 2.90 -14.65 -2.62
N GLY A 216 3.67 -15.39 -1.81
CA GLY A 216 4.84 -14.86 -1.10
C GLY A 216 4.50 -13.82 -0.03
N VAL A 217 3.26 -13.82 0.46
CA VAL A 217 2.82 -12.94 1.55
C VAL A 217 3.21 -13.60 2.88
N PRO A 218 4.03 -12.96 3.71
CA PRO A 218 4.46 -13.54 4.98
C PRO A 218 3.26 -13.65 5.93
N ILE A 219 2.80 -14.88 6.16
CA ILE A 219 1.88 -15.18 7.25
C ILE A 219 2.72 -15.29 8.51
N ALA A 220 2.56 -14.34 9.44
CA ALA A 220 3.25 -14.44 10.71
C ALA A 220 2.87 -15.77 11.39
N PRO A 221 3.83 -16.57 11.90
CA PRO A 221 3.57 -17.87 12.50
C PRO A 221 2.98 -17.67 13.91
N TYR A 222 1.74 -17.20 14.00
CA TYR A 222 1.05 -17.12 15.27
C TYR A 222 0.23 -18.38 15.47
N GLY A 223 0.91 -19.38 16.05
CA GLY A 223 0.30 -20.36 16.92
C GLY A 223 -0.40 -19.64 18.06
N ILE A 224 -1.69 -19.36 17.89
CA ILE A 224 -2.58 -19.13 19.01
C ILE A 224 -2.98 -20.53 19.47
N SER A 225 -2.25 -21.03 20.48
CA SER A 225 -2.68 -22.18 21.28
C SER A 225 -4.03 -21.83 21.91
N ILE A 226 -5.11 -22.33 21.31
CA ILE A 226 -6.39 -22.44 21.98
C ILE A 226 -6.34 -23.77 22.72
N THR A 227 -6.05 -23.71 24.00
CA THR A 227 -6.36 -24.77 24.96
C THR A 227 -7.12 -24.16 26.13
N PRO A 228 -8.04 -24.93 26.73
CA PRO A 228 -9.41 -24.54 27.04
C PRO A 228 -9.59 -23.59 28.22
#